data_AF-A0AAD7V9I5-F1
#
_entry.id   AF-A0AAD7V9I5-F1
#
_cell.length_a   1.000
_cell.length_b   1.000
_cell.length_c   1.000
_cell.angle_alpha   90.00
_cell.angle_beta   90.00
_cell.angle_gamma   90.00
#
_symmetry.space_group_name_H-M   'P 1'
#
loop_
_entity.id
_entity.type
_entity.pdbx_description
1 polymer ?
#
loop_
_entity_poly.entity_id
_entity_poly.type
_entity_poly.pdbx_seq_one_letter_code
_entity_poly.pdbx_strand_id
1 'polypeptide(L)'
;MDFGGAYGSLGGPNITINSLTRDKISFILSDTDLSVANALRRVMIAEVPTVAIDMVEFETNTTVLADEFLSHRLGMVPIDSRDVEKLRYTRDCTCSQYCPECSVELTMHVKCTDDRTKYVTSRDLISSNPSFVPVIQDKDDPGVLLAKLRKGHELKLKCIAKKGVAKEHAKWSPVCGVAFEYDPYNKLRHTQYWFEESEKEWPLSHNAKYEDPPDPEAPFDYNAKPDRFYFEAETVGSLSPDEVVTMALKTLVDKLAYVQMQIQEEVDTKDQDNVNAWNF
;
A
#
# COMPACT_ATOMS: atom_id res chain seq x y z
N MET A 1 -22.23 -18.90 -9.96
CA MET A 1 -22.00 -18.87 -11.42
C MET A 1 -20.53 -19.18 -11.61
N ASP A 2 -20.22 -20.36 -12.16
CA ASP A 2 -18.84 -20.75 -12.41
C ASP A 2 -18.22 -19.87 -13.49
N PHE A 3 -17.20 -19.12 -13.11
CA PHE A 3 -16.32 -18.46 -14.07
C PHE A 3 -15.33 -19.50 -14.60
N GLY A 4 -15.79 -20.33 -15.53
CA GLY A 4 -14.95 -21.23 -16.32
C GLY A 4 -14.03 -20.41 -17.23
N GLY A 5 -12.89 -19.98 -16.69
CA GLY A 5 -11.81 -19.34 -17.42
C GLY A 5 -11.03 -20.33 -18.29
N ALA A 6 -10.27 -19.79 -19.24
CA ALA A 6 -9.56 -20.45 -20.35
C ALA A 6 -8.53 -21.55 -20.01
N TYR A 7 -8.50 -22.05 -18.78
CA TYR A 7 -7.60 -23.09 -18.29
C TYR A 7 -8.42 -24.33 -17.91
N GLY A 8 -8.63 -25.25 -18.85
CA GLY A 8 -9.24 -26.54 -18.52
C GLY A 8 -8.37 -27.33 -17.53
N SER A 9 -8.96 -27.93 -16.49
CA SER A 9 -8.37 -28.83 -15.46
C SER A 9 -7.07 -28.42 -14.73
N LEU A 10 -6.40 -27.35 -15.17
CA LEU A 10 -5.25 -26.71 -14.54
C LEU A 10 -5.80 -25.47 -13.83
N GLY A 11 -6.26 -25.64 -12.59
CA GLY A 11 -6.74 -24.54 -11.77
C GLY A 11 -5.60 -23.54 -11.54
N GLY A 12 -5.78 -22.30 -11.98
CA GLY A 12 -4.92 -21.19 -11.57
C GLY A 12 -5.20 -20.80 -10.10
N PRO A 13 -4.42 -19.86 -9.54
CA PRO A 13 -4.63 -19.39 -8.18
C PRO A 13 -6.08 -18.93 -7.94
N ASN A 14 -6.65 -19.30 -6.80
CA ASN A 14 -8.03 -18.97 -6.43
C ASN A 14 -8.05 -18.02 -5.22
N ILE A 15 -8.91 -17.00 -5.27
CA ILE A 15 -9.14 -16.05 -4.17
C ILE A 15 -10.54 -16.22 -3.64
N THR A 16 -10.66 -16.52 -2.34
CA THR A 16 -11.93 -16.55 -1.61
C THR A 16 -11.95 -15.45 -0.55
N ILE A 17 -12.88 -14.50 -0.66
CA ILE A 17 -13.02 -13.39 0.30
C ILE A 17 -13.83 -13.87 1.51
N ASN A 18 -13.25 -13.77 2.71
CA ASN A 18 -13.91 -14.11 3.97
C ASN A 18 -14.72 -12.94 4.52
N SER A 19 -14.15 -11.74 4.50
CA SER A 19 -14.80 -10.53 4.99
C SER A 19 -14.28 -9.29 4.28
N LEU A 20 -15.18 -8.38 3.95
CA LEU A 20 -14.85 -7.06 3.42
C LEU A 20 -15.54 -6.00 4.27
N THR A 21 -14.74 -5.06 4.76
CA THR A 21 -15.20 -3.87 5.48
C THR A 21 -14.64 -2.64 4.79
N ARG A 22 -14.95 -1.44 5.30
CA ARG A 22 -14.45 -0.18 4.73
C ARG A 22 -12.92 -0.12 4.71
N ASP A 23 -12.28 -0.54 5.80
CA ASP A 23 -10.84 -0.34 6.02
C ASP A 23 -10.06 -1.65 5.97
N LYS A 24 -10.75 -2.80 5.85
CA LYS A 24 -10.10 -4.12 5.95
C LYS A 24 -10.71 -5.15 5.01
N ILE A 25 -9.84 -5.93 4.37
CA ILE A 25 -10.19 -7.11 3.56
C ILE A 25 -9.47 -8.36 4.10
N SER A 26 -10.23 -9.44 4.29
CA SER A 26 -9.67 -10.76 4.61
C SER A 26 -10.03 -11.75 3.51
N PHE A 27 -9.03 -12.46 3.00
CA PHE A 27 -9.19 -13.42 1.92
C PHE A 27 -8.19 -14.57 2.05
N ILE A 28 -8.53 -15.69 1.41
CA ILE A 28 -7.69 -16.89 1.30
C ILE A 28 -7.24 -16.99 -0.15
N LEU A 29 -5.92 -17.05 -0.36
CA LEU A 29 -5.30 -17.32 -1.65
C LEU A 29 -4.89 -18.80 -1.68
N SER A 30 -5.50 -19.58 -2.56
CA SER A 30 -5.25 -21.03 -2.72
C SER A 30 -4.58 -21.31 -4.07
N ASP A 31 -3.99 -22.50 -4.22
CA ASP A 31 -3.38 -23.00 -5.45
C ASP A 31 -2.25 -22.10 -5.97
N THR A 32 -1.37 -21.65 -5.07
CA THR A 32 -0.22 -20.82 -5.43
C THR A 32 1.02 -21.17 -4.61
N ASP A 33 2.17 -20.60 -5.01
CA ASP A 33 3.43 -20.75 -4.29
C ASP A 33 3.60 -19.67 -3.21
N LEU A 34 4.30 -20.03 -2.12
CA LEU A 34 4.68 -19.09 -1.05
C LEU A 34 5.42 -17.85 -1.59
N SER A 35 6.20 -18.01 -2.66
CA SER A 35 6.92 -16.91 -3.31
C SER A 35 5.97 -15.88 -3.92
N VAL A 36 4.91 -16.33 -4.59
CA VAL A 36 3.88 -15.47 -5.21
C VAL A 36 3.05 -14.78 -4.14
N ALA A 37 2.62 -15.52 -3.12
CA ALA A 37 1.87 -14.97 -2.01
C ALA A 37 2.68 -13.89 -1.26
N ASN A 38 3.94 -14.16 -0.95
CA ASN A 38 4.81 -13.18 -0.31
C ASN A 38 5.14 -11.99 -1.23
N ALA A 39 5.27 -12.21 -2.55
CA ALA A 39 5.45 -11.11 -3.50
C ALA A 39 4.24 -10.16 -3.49
N LEU A 40 3.01 -10.71 -3.55
CA LEU A 40 1.78 -9.93 -3.44
C LEU A 40 1.75 -9.13 -2.12
N ARG A 41 2.08 -9.76 -0.99
CA ARG A 41 2.20 -9.10 0.31
C ARG A 41 3.13 -7.89 0.26
N ARG A 42 4.33 -8.07 -0.31
CA ARG A 42 5.35 -7.01 -0.38
C ARG A 42 4.94 -5.88 -1.31
N VAL A 43 4.29 -6.17 -2.43
CA VAL A 43 3.81 -5.16 -3.36
C VAL A 43 2.72 -4.30 -2.71
N MET A 44 1.77 -4.91 -1.99
CA MET A 44 0.74 -4.17 -1.23
C MET A 44 1.35 -3.15 -0.25
N ILE A 45 2.45 -3.51 0.41
CA ILE A 45 3.12 -2.63 1.39
C ILE A 45 3.93 -1.53 0.71
N ALA A 46 4.70 -1.87 -0.34
CA ALA A 46 5.82 -1.05 -0.79
C ALA A 46 5.61 -0.36 -2.14
N GLU A 47 4.80 -0.92 -3.04
CA GLU A 47 4.83 -0.56 -4.46
C GLU A 47 3.49 -0.11 -5.03
N VAL A 48 2.40 -0.24 -4.28
CA VAL A 48 1.12 0.38 -4.64
C VAL A 48 1.26 1.91 -4.61
N PRO A 49 0.95 2.61 -5.71
CA PRO A 49 1.10 4.05 -5.79
C PRO A 49 0.02 4.79 -5.02
N THR A 50 0.40 5.86 -4.31
CA THR A 50 -0.52 6.76 -3.61
C THR A 50 -0.07 8.21 -3.80
N VAL A 51 -0.89 9.16 -3.35
CA VAL A 51 -0.60 10.59 -3.33
C VAL A 51 -0.37 11.05 -1.90
N ALA A 52 0.74 11.76 -1.68
CA ALA A 52 1.06 12.37 -0.38
C ALA A 52 1.77 13.71 -0.58
N ILE A 53 1.74 14.56 0.45
CA ILE A 53 2.42 15.86 0.44
C ILE A 53 3.93 15.64 0.38
N ASP A 54 4.59 16.27 -0.59
CA ASP A 54 6.02 16.10 -0.83
C ASP A 54 6.81 17.40 -0.72
N MET A 55 6.20 18.52 -1.07
CA MET A 55 6.80 19.84 -0.94
C MET A 55 5.88 20.75 -0.14
N VAL A 56 6.44 21.51 0.80
CA VAL A 56 5.71 22.49 1.61
C VAL A 56 6.43 23.82 1.53
N GLU A 57 5.72 24.84 1.11
CA GLU A 57 6.14 26.23 1.00
C GLU A 57 5.46 27.02 2.13
N PHE A 58 6.22 27.50 3.10
CA PHE A 58 5.70 28.36 4.17
C PHE A 58 5.80 29.83 3.76
N GLU A 59 4.66 30.53 3.77
CA GLU A 59 4.63 31.99 3.61
C GLU A 59 4.72 32.67 4.98
N THR A 60 4.07 32.09 5.99
CA THR A 60 4.11 32.60 7.37
C THR A 60 3.93 31.45 8.35
N ASN A 61 4.90 31.29 9.26
CA ASN A 61 4.78 30.42 10.41
C ASN A 61 5.17 31.19 11.67
N THR A 62 4.17 31.63 12.45
CA THR A 62 4.39 32.21 13.79
C THR A 62 3.96 31.25 14.89
N THR A 63 3.86 29.95 14.57
CA THR A 63 3.52 28.91 15.52
C THR A 63 4.71 28.54 16.40
N VAL A 64 4.46 27.70 17.41
CA VAL A 64 5.53 27.17 18.27
C VAL A 64 6.31 26.02 17.64
N LEU A 65 5.84 25.50 16.49
CA LEU A 65 6.43 24.36 15.80
C LEU A 65 7.31 24.87 14.66
N ALA A 66 8.51 24.31 14.53
CA ALA A 66 9.41 24.59 13.43
C ALA A 66 8.83 24.11 12.08
N ASP A 67 9.28 24.73 10.99
CA ASP A 67 8.77 24.50 9.63
C ASP A 67 8.95 23.02 9.20
N GLU A 68 10.11 22.44 9.47
CA GLU A 68 10.42 21.04 9.15
C GLU A 68 9.57 20.06 9.95
N PHE A 69 9.22 20.41 11.19
CA PHE A 69 8.36 19.59 12.03
C PHE A 69 6.92 19.58 11.50
N LEU A 70 6.41 20.74 11.08
CA LEU A 70 5.11 20.84 10.43
C LEU A 70 5.10 20.14 9.07
N SER A 71 6.17 20.28 8.29
CA SER A 71 6.34 19.61 7.00
C SER A 71 6.26 18.10 7.14
N HIS A 72 6.94 17.53 8.13
CA HIS A 72 6.88 16.11 8.42
C HIS A 72 5.45 15.66 8.76
N ARG A 73 4.73 16.39 9.61
CA ARG A 73 3.34 16.06 9.95
C ARG A 73 2.41 16.14 8.75
N LEU A 74 2.56 17.17 7.91
CA LEU A 74 1.80 17.35 6.68
C LEU A 74 2.05 16.21 5.70
N GLY A 75 3.30 15.76 5.57
CA GLY A 75 3.66 14.61 4.74
C GLY A 75 2.94 13.32 5.13
N MET A 76 2.63 13.15 6.43
CA MET A 76 1.95 11.97 6.97
C MET A 76 0.41 12.08 6.97
N VAL A 77 -0.17 13.16 6.46
CA VAL A 77 -1.63 13.26 6.29
C VAL A 77 -2.05 12.41 5.09
N PRO A 78 -2.92 11.41 5.26
CA PRO A 78 -3.40 10.61 4.15
C PRO A 78 -4.28 11.45 3.22
N ILE A 79 -4.00 11.37 1.93
CA ILE A 79 -4.80 11.98 0.86
C ILE A 79 -5.53 10.88 0.09
N ASP A 80 -6.80 11.12 -0.20
CA ASP A 80 -7.59 10.25 -1.06
C ASP A 80 -6.89 10.05 -2.40
N SER A 81 -6.58 8.79 -2.71
CA SER A 81 -5.72 8.38 -3.82
C SER A 81 -6.45 7.48 -4.82
N ARG A 82 -7.79 7.37 -4.75
CA ARG A 82 -8.57 6.52 -5.67
C ARG A 82 -8.31 6.81 -7.15
N ASP A 83 -8.06 8.08 -7.46
CA ASP A 83 -7.77 8.57 -8.80
C ASP A 83 -6.26 8.66 -9.13
N VAL A 84 -5.37 8.00 -8.37
CA VAL A 84 -3.90 8.10 -8.53
C VAL A 84 -3.40 7.70 -9.92
N GLU A 85 -4.15 6.90 -10.68
CA GLU A 85 -3.81 6.55 -12.06
C GLU A 85 -3.88 7.76 -13.02
N LYS A 86 -4.72 8.76 -12.71
CA LYS A 86 -4.85 9.99 -13.50
C LYS A 86 -3.64 10.91 -13.35
N LEU A 87 -2.86 10.75 -12.28
CA LEU A 87 -1.63 11.50 -12.05
C LEU A 87 -0.41 10.76 -12.62
N ARG A 88 0.44 11.52 -13.31
CA ARG A 88 1.76 11.04 -13.73
C ARG A 88 2.76 11.20 -12.59
N TYR A 89 3.78 10.33 -12.56
CA TYR A 89 4.93 10.59 -11.70
C TYR A 89 5.62 11.88 -12.15
N THR A 90 6.02 12.73 -11.21
CA THR A 90 6.68 14.01 -11.53
C THR A 90 7.96 13.81 -12.33
N ARG A 91 8.71 12.73 -12.06
CA ARG A 91 9.92 12.34 -12.81
C ARG A 91 9.67 11.97 -14.28
N ASP A 92 8.45 11.57 -14.62
CA ASP A 92 8.06 11.17 -15.99
C ASP A 92 7.33 12.33 -16.70
N CYS A 93 7.15 13.47 -16.03
CA CYS A 93 6.48 14.65 -16.56
C CYS A 93 7.48 15.57 -17.26
N THR A 94 7.05 16.24 -18.34
CA THR A 94 7.88 17.17 -19.12
C THR A 94 7.90 18.59 -18.56
N CYS A 95 7.22 18.86 -17.44
CA CYS A 95 7.19 20.18 -16.81
C CYS A 95 8.48 20.49 -16.03
N SER A 96 8.78 21.78 -15.81
CA SER A 96 10.02 22.19 -15.12
C SER A 96 10.01 21.97 -13.60
N GLN A 97 8.85 22.05 -12.92
CA GLN A 97 8.74 21.88 -11.47
C GLN A 97 7.59 20.95 -11.11
N TYR A 98 6.36 21.44 -11.26
CA TYR A 98 5.14 20.69 -11.07
C TYR A 98 4.03 21.31 -11.92
N CYS A 99 3.04 20.51 -12.29
CA CYS A 99 1.88 20.95 -13.05
C CYS A 99 0.61 20.18 -12.61
N PRO A 100 -0.58 20.58 -13.07
CA PRO A 100 -1.83 19.90 -12.70
C PRO A 100 -1.91 18.42 -13.08
N GLU A 101 -1.08 17.94 -14.02
CA GLU A 101 -1.05 16.54 -14.48
C GLU A 101 -0.17 15.62 -13.61
N CYS A 102 0.76 16.20 -12.84
CA CYS A 102 1.74 15.44 -12.04
C CYS A 102 1.75 15.80 -10.55
N SER A 103 0.88 16.71 -10.13
CA SER A 103 0.79 17.19 -8.75
C SER A 103 -0.57 17.77 -8.41
N VAL A 104 -0.85 17.85 -7.10
CA VAL A 104 -2.03 18.52 -6.55
C VAL A 104 -1.58 19.58 -5.58
N GLU A 105 -2.14 20.78 -5.71
CA GLU A 105 -1.86 21.89 -4.80
C GLU A 105 -2.88 21.89 -3.65
N LEU A 106 -2.39 21.94 -2.41
CA LEU A 106 -3.21 22.16 -1.22
C LEU A 106 -2.75 23.44 -0.52
N THR A 107 -3.67 24.30 -0.11
CA THR A 107 -3.35 25.55 0.59
C THR A 107 -3.98 25.55 1.97
N MET A 108 -3.32 26.19 2.93
CA MET A 108 -3.86 26.37 4.27
C MET A 108 -3.51 27.77 4.78
N HIS A 109 -4.51 28.50 5.24
CA HIS A 109 -4.33 29.79 5.89
C HIS A 109 -5.20 29.86 7.14
N VAL A 110 -4.56 29.82 8.30
CA VAL A 110 -5.24 29.85 9.59
C VAL A 110 -4.58 30.87 10.50
N LYS A 111 -5.39 31.81 10.99
CA LYS A 111 -5.01 32.78 12.03
C LYS A 111 -5.89 32.60 13.26
N CYS A 112 -5.29 32.68 14.44
CA CYS A 112 -6.00 32.62 15.72
C CYS A 112 -6.20 34.04 16.26
N THR A 113 -7.42 34.56 16.14
CA THR A 113 -7.80 35.88 16.67
C THR A 113 -8.40 35.81 18.07
N ASP A 114 -8.97 34.66 18.43
CA ASP A 114 -9.64 34.45 19.71
C ASP A 114 -8.65 34.15 20.84
N ASP A 115 -9.06 34.41 22.09
CA ASP A 115 -8.27 34.06 23.28
C ASP A 115 -8.22 32.54 23.56
N ARG A 116 -9.11 31.77 22.92
CA ARG A 116 -9.12 30.31 23.01
C ARG A 116 -8.11 29.70 22.03
N THR A 117 -7.51 28.58 22.42
CA THR A 117 -6.61 27.82 21.55
C THR A 117 -7.38 27.31 20.33
N LYS A 118 -6.88 27.63 19.13
CA LYS A 118 -7.40 27.11 17.85
C LYS A 118 -6.63 25.87 17.44
N TYR A 119 -7.34 24.77 17.18
CA TYR A 119 -6.76 23.54 16.65
C TYR A 119 -6.73 23.62 15.13
N VAL A 120 -5.54 23.46 14.54
CA VAL A 120 -5.35 23.38 13.09
C VAL A 120 -5.30 21.91 12.72
N THR A 121 -6.16 21.50 11.79
CA THR A 121 -6.38 20.10 11.42
C THR A 121 -6.22 19.90 9.92
N SER A 122 -6.19 18.64 9.47
CA SER A 122 -6.18 18.32 8.04
C SER A 122 -7.42 18.86 7.29
N ARG A 123 -8.53 19.15 7.97
CA ARG A 123 -9.72 19.76 7.37
C ARG A 123 -9.50 21.22 6.95
N ASP A 124 -8.50 21.90 7.50
CA ASP A 124 -8.14 23.27 7.13
C ASP A 124 -7.34 23.33 5.80
N LEU A 125 -6.95 22.18 5.24
CA LEU A 125 -6.31 22.09 3.92
C LEU A 125 -7.37 22.17 2.81
N ILE A 126 -7.18 23.12 1.91
CA ILE A 126 -8.03 23.32 0.74
C ILE A 126 -7.28 22.79 -0.48
N SER A 127 -7.80 21.72 -1.08
CA SER A 127 -7.22 21.13 -2.30
C SER A 127 -7.72 21.85 -3.55
N SER A 128 -6.84 22.02 -4.55
CA SER A 128 -7.20 22.51 -5.87
C SER A 128 -7.94 21.46 -6.71
N ASN A 129 -7.86 20.17 -6.35
CA ASN A 129 -8.54 19.08 -7.03
C ASN A 129 -9.42 18.28 -6.05
N PRO A 130 -10.75 18.23 -6.27
CA PRO A 130 -11.68 17.56 -5.36
C PRO A 130 -11.50 16.04 -5.28
N SER A 131 -10.83 15.41 -6.26
CA SER A 131 -10.49 13.97 -6.19
C SER A 131 -9.38 13.65 -5.19
N PHE A 132 -8.58 14.64 -4.80
CA PHE A 132 -7.40 14.47 -3.94
C PHE A 132 -7.52 15.38 -2.73
N VAL A 133 -8.32 14.95 -1.76
CA VAL A 133 -8.57 15.65 -0.50
C VAL A 133 -8.02 14.83 0.67
N PRO A 134 -7.67 15.46 1.79
CA PRO A 134 -7.33 14.71 3.00
C PRO A 134 -8.44 13.72 3.37
N VAL A 135 -8.06 12.49 3.73
CA VAL A 135 -9.02 11.45 4.10
C VAL A 135 -9.77 11.86 5.36
N ILE A 136 -11.09 11.68 5.34
CA ILE A 136 -11.99 11.89 6.48
C ILE A 136 -12.73 10.58 6.72
N GLN A 137 -12.61 10.04 7.93
CA GLN A 137 -13.24 8.76 8.26
C GLN A 137 -14.75 8.96 8.45
N ASP A 138 -15.15 9.86 9.34
CA ASP A 138 -16.56 10.07 9.68
C ASP A 138 -16.99 11.55 9.62
N LYS A 139 -18.30 11.80 9.63
CA LYS A 139 -18.84 13.18 9.64
C LYS A 139 -18.30 14.00 10.82
N ASP A 140 -18.14 13.34 11.97
CA ASP A 140 -17.65 13.94 13.21
C ASP A 140 -16.12 13.82 13.39
N ASP A 141 -15.40 13.23 12.44
CA ASP A 141 -13.94 13.09 12.50
C ASP A 141 -13.28 14.48 12.42
N PRO A 142 -12.67 15.01 13.49
CA PRO A 142 -12.09 16.35 13.48
C PRO A 142 -10.91 16.51 12.49
N GLY A 143 -10.44 15.42 11.89
CA GLY A 143 -9.26 15.38 11.04
C GLY A 143 -7.97 15.28 11.86
N VAL A 144 -6.88 15.07 11.15
CA VAL A 144 -5.55 14.92 11.76
C VAL A 144 -5.11 16.26 12.35
N LEU A 145 -4.88 16.31 13.65
CA LEU A 145 -4.35 17.51 14.30
C LEU A 145 -2.93 17.80 13.78
N LEU A 146 -2.71 19.01 13.29
CA LEU A 146 -1.42 19.48 12.76
C LEU A 146 -0.69 20.38 13.76
N ALA A 147 -1.39 21.39 14.27
CA ALA A 147 -0.83 22.38 15.18
C ALA A 147 -1.89 22.94 16.15
N LYS A 148 -1.44 23.58 17.22
CA LYS A 148 -2.27 24.35 18.14
C LYS A 148 -1.81 25.80 18.10
N LEU A 149 -2.73 26.72 17.82
CA LEU A 149 -2.47 28.15 17.73
C LEU A 149 -3.01 28.86 18.97
N ARG A 150 -2.24 29.83 19.48
CA ARG A 150 -2.70 30.80 20.48
C ARG A 150 -3.00 32.12 19.79
N LYS A 151 -3.75 33.00 20.45
CA LYS A 151 -4.04 34.35 19.96
C LYS A 151 -2.82 35.05 19.38
N GLY A 152 -2.94 35.52 18.15
CA GLY A 152 -1.88 36.19 17.40
C GLY A 152 -1.05 35.27 16.50
N HIS A 153 -1.06 33.95 16.72
CA HIS A 153 -0.37 33.02 15.82
C HIS A 153 -1.12 32.87 14.50
N GLU A 154 -0.33 32.67 13.45
CA GLU A 154 -0.75 32.56 12.05
C GLU A 154 0.11 31.52 11.34
N LEU A 155 -0.57 30.68 10.57
CA LEU A 155 0.04 29.67 9.72
C LEU A 155 -0.53 29.83 8.30
N LYS A 156 0.35 30.14 7.35
CA LYS A 156 0.02 30.26 5.92
C LYS A 156 1.04 29.47 5.12
N LEU A 157 0.55 28.48 4.39
CA LEU A 157 1.40 27.57 3.63
C LEU A 157 0.70 27.03 2.37
N LYS A 158 1.53 26.54 1.47
CA LYS A 158 1.15 25.85 0.24
C LYS A 158 1.88 24.50 0.21
N CYS A 159 1.15 23.45 -0.11
CA CYS A 159 1.61 22.07 -0.18
C CYS A 159 1.46 21.55 -1.60
N ILE A 160 2.46 20.85 -2.10
CA ILE A 160 2.41 20.13 -3.37
C ILE A 160 2.42 18.63 -3.06
N ALA A 161 1.31 17.98 -3.34
CA ALA A 161 1.18 16.53 -3.24
C ALA A 161 1.56 15.87 -4.56
N LYS A 162 2.30 14.76 -4.46
CA LYS A 162 2.84 14.03 -5.60
C LYS A 162 2.52 12.54 -5.48
N LYS A 163 2.41 11.91 -6.64
CA LYS A 163 2.33 10.45 -6.77
C LYS A 163 3.68 9.83 -6.40
N GLY A 164 3.65 8.84 -5.52
CA GLY A 164 4.84 8.11 -5.06
C GLY A 164 4.48 6.71 -4.57
N VAL A 165 5.48 5.98 -4.10
CA VAL A 165 5.34 4.61 -3.56
C VAL A 165 6.04 4.50 -2.21
N ALA A 166 5.57 3.61 -1.36
CA ALA A 166 6.10 3.44 -0.01
C ALA A 166 7.59 3.02 0.04
N LYS A 167 8.09 2.42 -1.05
CA LYS A 167 9.51 2.11 -1.23
C LYS A 167 10.40 3.36 -1.24
N GLU A 168 9.87 4.52 -1.64
CA GLU A 168 10.59 5.80 -1.58
C GLU A 168 10.49 6.42 -0.18
N HIS A 169 9.28 6.43 0.41
CA HIS A 169 9.05 6.91 1.77
C HIS A 169 7.74 6.34 2.35
N ALA A 170 7.72 6.01 3.64
CA ALA A 170 6.57 5.38 4.31
C ALA A 170 5.25 6.17 4.22
N LYS A 171 5.32 7.49 3.98
CA LYS A 171 4.15 8.37 3.78
C LYS A 171 3.24 7.95 2.62
N TRP A 172 3.77 7.20 1.66
CA TRP A 172 3.01 6.67 0.53
C TRP A 172 2.47 5.25 0.76
N SER A 173 2.55 4.71 1.98
CA SER A 173 1.99 3.39 2.26
C SER A 173 0.45 3.46 2.29
N PRO A 174 -0.26 2.65 1.46
CA PRO A 174 -1.72 2.62 1.49
C PRO A 174 -2.26 1.73 2.61
N VAL A 175 -1.41 0.92 3.24
CA VAL A 175 -1.79 -0.08 4.25
C VAL A 175 -1.22 0.27 5.62
N CYS A 176 -2.03 0.04 6.65
CA CYS A 176 -1.60 0.02 8.05
C CYS A 176 -0.81 -1.27 8.34
N GLY A 177 -1.35 -2.39 7.88
CA GLY A 177 -0.79 -3.71 8.10
C GLY A 177 -1.32 -4.75 7.12
N VAL A 178 -0.48 -5.73 6.83
CA VAL A 178 -0.88 -6.93 6.07
C VAL A 178 -0.50 -8.16 6.90
N ALA A 179 -1.50 -8.70 7.59
CA ALA A 179 -1.43 -9.98 8.25
C ALA A 179 -1.38 -11.10 7.20
N PHE A 180 -0.52 -12.07 7.47
CA PHE A 180 -0.15 -13.13 6.55
C PHE A 180 0.18 -14.38 7.35
N GLU A 181 -0.50 -15.47 7.03
CA GLU A 181 -0.32 -16.76 7.67
C GLU A 181 -0.49 -17.88 6.64
N TYR A 182 0.19 -19.01 6.87
CA TYR A 182 -0.07 -20.27 6.19
C TYR A 182 0.23 -21.40 7.19
N ASP A 183 -0.36 -22.58 6.97
CA ASP A 183 -0.15 -23.78 7.81
C ASP A 183 -0.37 -23.54 9.32
N PRO A 184 -1.59 -23.19 9.76
CA PRO A 184 -1.91 -22.85 11.15
C PRO A 184 -1.64 -23.98 12.16
N TYR A 185 -1.60 -25.23 11.69
CA TYR A 185 -1.30 -26.41 12.51
C TYR A 185 0.16 -26.85 12.44
N ASN A 186 1.02 -26.13 11.70
CA ASN A 186 2.43 -26.48 11.49
C ASN A 186 2.63 -27.92 10.95
N LYS A 187 1.75 -28.37 10.05
CA LYS A 187 1.83 -29.68 9.38
C LYS A 187 3.12 -29.84 8.60
N LEU A 188 3.63 -28.74 8.02
CA LEU A 188 4.86 -28.69 7.24
C LEU A 188 6.12 -28.63 8.13
N ARG A 189 5.96 -28.38 9.44
CA ARG A 189 7.07 -28.21 10.40
C ARG A 189 8.07 -27.13 9.97
N HIS A 190 7.58 -26.06 9.34
CA HIS A 190 8.38 -24.89 8.99
C HIS A 190 8.84 -24.11 10.23
N THR A 191 8.16 -24.26 11.35
CA THR A 191 8.61 -23.78 12.65
C THR A 191 8.81 -24.94 13.62
N GLN A 192 9.74 -24.78 14.57
CA GLN A 192 9.89 -25.67 15.71
C GLN A 192 9.44 -24.90 16.95
N TYR A 193 8.34 -25.35 17.56
CA TYR A 193 7.82 -24.69 18.74
C TYR A 193 8.78 -24.85 19.91
N TRP A 194 9.14 -23.73 20.52
CA TRP A 194 9.75 -23.74 21.84
C TRP A 194 8.65 -23.91 22.89
N PHE A 195 8.86 -24.77 23.89
CA PHE A 195 7.92 -24.97 24.99
C PHE A 195 8.68 -25.43 26.24
N GLU A 196 8.08 -25.23 27.41
CA GLU A 196 8.63 -25.70 28.69
C GLU A 196 8.07 -27.09 29.06
N GLU A 197 6.76 -27.27 28.89
CA GLU A 197 6.02 -28.49 29.22
C GLU A 197 5.48 -29.18 27.97
N SER A 198 4.83 -28.44 27.06
CA SER A 198 4.27 -29.02 25.84
C SER A 198 3.93 -27.99 24.76
N GLU A 199 3.83 -28.45 23.51
CA GLU A 199 3.40 -27.61 22.37
C GLU A 199 2.03 -26.94 22.56
N LYS A 200 1.21 -27.42 23.50
CA LYS A 200 -0.10 -26.82 23.85
C LYS A 200 0.01 -25.43 24.47
N GLU A 201 1.23 -24.99 24.82
CA GLU A 201 1.50 -23.62 25.25
C GLU A 201 1.21 -22.59 24.14
N TRP A 202 1.33 -22.99 22.87
CA TRP A 202 1.04 -22.11 21.74
C TRP A 202 -0.45 -22.09 21.42
N PRO A 203 -1.10 -20.91 21.42
CA PRO A 203 -2.51 -20.80 21.08
C PRO A 203 -2.71 -21.09 19.60
N LEU A 204 -3.80 -21.79 19.29
CA LEU A 204 -4.18 -22.07 17.91
C LEU A 204 -4.67 -20.80 17.21
N SER A 205 -4.20 -20.57 15.98
CA SER A 205 -4.62 -19.41 15.19
C SER A 205 -6.11 -19.45 14.84
N HIS A 206 -6.70 -18.27 14.64
CA HIS A 206 -8.04 -18.11 14.09
C HIS A 206 -8.22 -18.83 12.75
N ASN A 207 -7.16 -18.93 11.95
CA ASN A 207 -7.21 -19.54 10.61
C ASN A 207 -7.28 -21.08 10.65
N ALA A 208 -6.99 -21.70 11.80
CA ALA A 208 -7.10 -23.14 11.99
C ALA A 208 -8.52 -23.69 11.78
N LYS A 209 -9.55 -22.84 11.84
CA LYS A 209 -10.94 -23.22 11.54
C LYS A 209 -11.18 -23.59 10.07
N TYR A 210 -10.26 -23.23 9.17
CA TYR A 210 -10.35 -23.49 7.73
C TYR A 210 -9.60 -24.76 7.29
N GLU A 211 -8.96 -25.44 8.24
CA GLU A 211 -8.19 -26.66 7.99
C GLU A 211 -8.50 -27.74 9.01
N ASP A 212 -8.39 -28.98 8.58
CA ASP A 212 -8.50 -30.12 9.49
C ASP A 212 -7.23 -30.23 10.36
N PRO A 213 -7.37 -30.61 11.64
CA PRO A 213 -6.23 -30.87 12.51
C PRO A 213 -5.39 -32.04 11.98
N PRO A 214 -4.08 -32.08 12.24
CA PRO A 214 -3.23 -33.18 11.83
C PRO A 214 -3.64 -34.48 12.54
N ASP A 215 -3.63 -35.59 11.81
CA ASP A 215 -3.79 -36.93 12.40
C ASP A 215 -2.50 -37.31 13.15
N PRO A 216 -2.55 -37.57 14.47
CA PRO A 216 -1.38 -37.94 15.26
C PRO A 216 -0.70 -39.25 14.81
N GLU A 217 -1.44 -40.15 14.15
CA GLU A 217 -0.91 -41.44 13.68
C GLU A 217 -0.35 -41.39 12.26
N ALA A 218 -0.68 -40.35 11.50
CA ALA A 218 -0.22 -40.21 10.13
C ALA A 218 1.30 -39.90 10.07
N PRO A 219 2.05 -40.52 9.14
CA PRO A 219 3.44 -40.17 8.92
C PRO A 219 3.58 -38.74 8.41
N PHE A 220 4.70 -38.09 8.72
CA PHE A 220 5.00 -36.76 8.19
C PHE A 220 5.13 -36.79 6.66
N ASP A 221 4.42 -35.89 5.98
CA ASP A 221 4.46 -35.76 4.53
C ASP A 221 5.59 -34.81 4.09
N TYR A 222 6.71 -35.40 3.66
CA TYR A 222 7.86 -34.66 3.15
C TYR A 222 7.63 -33.99 1.78
N ASN A 223 6.57 -34.37 1.06
CA ASN A 223 6.24 -33.81 -0.25
C ASN A 223 5.20 -32.68 -0.16
N ALA A 224 4.60 -32.47 1.01
CA ALA A 224 3.65 -31.41 1.24
C ALA A 224 4.29 -30.04 0.96
N LYS A 225 3.51 -29.16 0.33
CA LYS A 225 3.91 -27.80 0.00
C LYS A 225 2.85 -26.83 0.53
N PRO A 226 3.24 -25.60 0.90
CA PRO A 226 2.27 -24.57 1.27
C PRO A 226 1.45 -24.19 0.03
N ASP A 227 0.13 -24.31 0.14
CA ASP A 227 -0.83 -24.10 -0.95
C ASP A 227 -1.90 -23.05 -0.61
N ARG A 228 -2.23 -22.88 0.66
CA ARG A 228 -3.25 -21.94 1.17
C ARG A 228 -2.63 -20.87 2.05
N PHE A 229 -2.89 -19.61 1.69
CA PHE A 229 -2.37 -18.42 2.36
C PHE A 229 -3.52 -17.54 2.84
N TYR A 230 -3.51 -17.22 4.12
CA TYR A 230 -4.50 -16.39 4.78
C TYR A 230 -3.99 -14.95 4.83
N PHE A 231 -4.72 -14.06 4.17
CA PHE A 231 -4.43 -12.63 4.12
C PHE A 231 -5.45 -11.84 4.90
N GLU A 232 -4.95 -10.79 5.50
CA GLU A 232 -5.76 -9.73 6.08
C GLU A 232 -5.03 -8.40 5.89
N ALA A 233 -5.55 -7.56 5.00
CA ALA A 233 -4.99 -6.24 4.70
C ALA A 233 -5.89 -5.15 5.26
N GLU A 234 -5.30 -4.26 6.04
CA GLU A 234 -5.93 -3.07 6.63
C GLU A 234 -5.36 -1.82 5.96
N THR A 235 -6.22 -0.93 5.47
CA THR A 235 -5.84 0.29 4.76
C THR A 235 -5.81 1.50 5.68
N VAL A 236 -5.00 2.50 5.30
CA VAL A 236 -4.95 3.81 5.97
C VAL A 236 -6.20 4.65 5.65
N GLY A 237 -6.92 4.29 4.57
CA GLY A 237 -8.09 5.00 4.06
C GLY A 237 -7.82 5.89 2.84
N SER A 238 -6.55 6.02 2.40
CA SER A 238 -6.20 6.68 1.13
C SER A 238 -6.68 5.90 -0.09
N LEU A 239 -6.80 4.58 0.04
CA LEU A 239 -7.38 3.65 -0.93
C LEU A 239 -8.29 2.67 -0.21
N SER A 240 -9.30 2.15 -0.91
CA SER A 240 -10.12 1.07 -0.38
C SER A 240 -9.34 -0.26 -0.36
N PRO A 241 -9.67 -1.21 0.54
CA PRO A 241 -8.95 -2.47 0.66
C PRO A 241 -8.92 -3.31 -0.62
N ASP A 242 -10.03 -3.34 -1.38
CA ASP A 242 -10.10 -4.06 -2.65
C ASP A 242 -9.29 -3.38 -3.76
N GLU A 243 -9.25 -2.04 -3.80
CA GLU A 243 -8.38 -1.29 -4.70
C GLU A 243 -6.91 -1.57 -4.41
N VAL A 244 -6.49 -1.63 -3.13
CA VAL A 244 -5.10 -1.93 -2.77
C VAL A 244 -4.67 -3.31 -3.30
N VAL A 245 -5.49 -4.34 -3.09
CA VAL A 245 -5.18 -5.69 -3.57
C VAL A 245 -5.14 -5.72 -5.11
N THR A 246 -6.11 -5.08 -5.76
CA THR A 246 -6.21 -5.03 -7.23
C THR A 246 -5.02 -4.27 -7.85
N MET A 247 -4.67 -3.11 -7.29
CA MET A 247 -3.52 -2.32 -7.71
C MET A 247 -2.21 -3.05 -7.45
N ALA A 248 -2.09 -3.80 -6.36
CA ALA A 248 -0.90 -4.60 -6.11
C ALA A 248 -0.73 -5.70 -7.16
N LEU A 249 -1.79 -6.41 -7.52
CA LEU A 249 -1.76 -7.40 -8.60
C LEU A 249 -1.37 -6.76 -9.94
N LYS A 250 -2.00 -5.64 -10.29
CA LYS A 250 -1.66 -4.87 -11.51
C LYS A 250 -0.20 -4.45 -11.52
N THR A 251 0.30 -3.89 -10.42
CA THR A 251 1.70 -3.46 -10.27
C THR A 251 2.67 -4.62 -10.45
N LEU A 252 2.33 -5.81 -9.93
CA LEU A 252 3.15 -7.00 -10.11
C LEU A 252 3.19 -7.45 -11.57
N VAL A 253 2.04 -7.45 -12.26
CA VAL A 253 1.94 -7.77 -13.69
C VAL A 253 2.73 -6.78 -14.55
N ASP A 254 2.57 -5.48 -14.31
CA ASP A 254 3.26 -4.43 -15.07
C ASP A 254 4.78 -4.57 -14.94
N LYS A 255 5.28 -4.92 -13.75
CA LYS A 255 6.71 -5.16 -13.53
C LYS A 255 7.22 -6.39 -14.27
N LEU A 256 6.46 -7.48 -14.30
CA LEU A 256 6.85 -8.67 -15.05
C LEU A 256 6.84 -8.41 -16.55
N ALA A 257 5.84 -7.68 -17.04
CA ALA A 257 5.78 -7.25 -18.44
C ALA A 257 6.99 -6.37 -18.82
N TYR A 258 7.38 -5.44 -17.94
CA TYR A 258 8.56 -4.60 -18.16
C TYR A 258 9.85 -5.44 -18.27
N VAL A 259 10.06 -6.40 -17.38
CA VAL A 259 11.21 -7.31 -17.45
C VAL A 259 11.20 -8.12 -18.74
N GLN A 260 10.03 -8.61 -19.16
CA GLN A 260 9.89 -9.34 -20.42
C GLN A 260 10.28 -8.48 -21.63
N MET A 261 9.85 -7.22 -21.66
CA MET A 261 10.23 -6.27 -22.73
C MET A 261 11.74 -6.05 -22.77
N GLN A 262 12.38 -5.84 -21.62
CA GLN A 262 13.83 -5.64 -21.56
C GLN A 262 14.61 -6.87 -22.05
N ILE A 263 14.13 -8.08 -21.73
CA ILE A 263 14.75 -9.31 -22.23
C ILE A 263 14.64 -9.37 -23.75
N GLN A 264 13.50 -8.99 -24.32
CA GLN A 264 13.33 -8.99 -25.77
C GLN A 264 14.28 -7.99 -26.46
N GLU A 265 14.42 -6.79 -25.92
CA GLU A 265 15.35 -5.78 -26.44
C GLU A 265 16.82 -6.28 -26.44
N GLU A 266 17.23 -6.97 -25.38
CA GLU A 266 18.57 -7.56 -25.27
C GLU A 266 18.79 -8.70 -26.27
N VAL A 267 17.77 -9.54 -26.50
CA VAL A 267 17.82 -10.60 -27.50
C VAL A 267 17.94 -10.00 -28.90
N ASP A 268 17.10 -9.02 -29.23
CA ASP A 268 17.10 -8.36 -30.54
C ASP A 268 18.45 -7.67 -30.82
N THR A 269 19.06 -7.06 -29.80
CA THR A 269 20.37 -6.42 -29.92
C THR A 269 21.47 -7.45 -30.21
N LYS A 270 21.48 -8.58 -29.48
CA LYS A 270 22.48 -9.64 -29.69
C LYS A 270 22.33 -10.35 -31.02
N ASP A 271 21.10 -10.52 -31.51
CA ASP A 271 20.87 -11.10 -32.83
C ASP A 271 21.40 -10.17 -33.94
N GLN A 272 21.24 -8.85 -33.80
CA GLN A 272 21.85 -7.88 -34.72
C GLN A 272 23.39 -7.93 -34.67
N ASP A 273 23.99 -8.00 -33.48
CA ASP A 273 25.44 -8.13 -33.33
C ASP A 273 25.99 -9.42 -33.95
N ASN A 274 25.27 -10.53 -33.78
CA ASN A 274 25.62 -11.80 -34.40
C ASN A 274 25.56 -11.69 -35.94
N VAL A 275 24.47 -11.16 -36.50
CA VAL A 275 24.35 -10.94 -37.96
C VAL A 275 25.48 -10.06 -38.49
N ASN A 276 25.86 -9.02 -37.75
CA ASN A 276 26.96 -8.13 -38.12
C ASN A 276 28.33 -8.82 -38.03
N ALA A 277 28.52 -9.75 -37.09
CA ALA A 277 29.78 -10.52 -36.95
C ALA A 277 30.01 -11.53 -38.08
N TRP A 278 28.95 -12.04 -38.73
CA TRP A 278 29.07 -12.93 -39.91
C TRP A 278 29.35 -12.19 -41.22
N ASN A 279 29.24 -10.86 -41.23
CA ASN A 279 29.47 -10.01 -42.41
C ASN A 279 30.90 -9.45 -42.49
N PHE A 280 31.84 -9.95 -41.68
CA PHE A 280 33.28 -9.66 -41.72
C PHE A 280 34.11 -10.93 -41.96
#